data_AF-A0A0D7NBU3-F1
#
_entry.id   AF-A0A0D7NBU3-F1
#
_cell.length_a   1.000
_cell.length_b   1.000
_cell.length_c   1.000
_cell.angle_alpha   90.00
_cell.angle_beta   90.00
_cell.angle_gamma   90.00
#
_symmetry.space_group_name_H-M   'P 1'
#
loop_
_entity.id
_entity.type
_entity.pdbx_description
1 polymer ?
#
loop_
_entity_poly.entity_id
_entity_poly.type
_entity_poly.pdbx_seq_one_letter_code
_entity_poly.pdbx_strand_id
1 'polypeptide(L)'
;MDGGREVGALLWDSEALLALLLNVIVTLFVFALIARISLSQPGLALLAFFFLIYFSWRLVSVFYIDVFGPVVSEQLERSIGPGLAAVPLGACQVAVLLMLVVSFHPLRLKALAVASDFRTSSLLAAGRLDLFNLVFWVVVVFEVALWIEMLTRGPVPLFSKLERLDYSKQYGGFLHGRLMDWGPMLAFQLGLFFATPVLRGMRFDCRFGALFGSLMVYLLFVGHRFSSFFLYFSFFIMPLGSIVLGRSKAAGFDSSAFFRTLRALWLPVVGLGVLVLGALIYSYAVVRGAESELLQTKLTQRLLVQQGEMWWMTYERVFLHGDWNTALALFKLFVDPFNPNRNSTMQLLMELGLPVERAHTLFDLGVAYTGGWPEIFFELGGPVDGFVLVVLSAVMFSEFLFLLTRCVVQERYATCFFLTPILYAVEVNLASGMLNSFVQLTFMTKLGVAIFVYVLEGRWRARVIASTSLQTDRATVLKREVTP
;
A
#
# COMPACT_ATOMS: atom_id res chain seq x y z
N MET A 1 -14.45 49.52 38.38
CA MET A 1 -14.41 49.12 39.80
C MET A 1 -15.42 48.00 39.94
N ASP A 2 -15.02 46.82 39.49
CA ASP A 2 -14.36 45.79 40.32
C ASP A 2 -15.42 45.01 41.08
N GLY A 3 -15.52 43.70 41.01
CA GLY A 3 -14.56 42.73 40.52
C GLY A 3 -14.95 41.42 41.19
N GLY A 4 -15.30 40.44 40.40
CA GLY A 4 -15.62 39.09 40.84
C GLY A 4 -15.27 38.15 39.70
N ARG A 5 -13.97 38.03 39.45
CA ARG A 5 -13.37 37.09 38.51
C ARG A 5 -14.02 35.72 38.69
N GLU A 6 -14.80 35.28 37.71
CA GLU A 6 -14.99 33.86 37.47
C GLU A 6 -13.61 33.31 37.10
N VAL A 7 -12.92 32.83 38.13
CA VAL A 7 -11.64 32.15 38.00
C VAL A 7 -11.91 30.88 37.21
N GLY A 8 -11.48 30.93 35.95
CA GLY A 8 -11.38 29.81 35.04
C GLY A 8 -10.89 28.54 35.73
N ALA A 9 -11.83 27.65 35.99
CA ALA A 9 -11.61 26.23 36.07
C ALA A 9 -12.55 25.64 35.03
N LEU A 10 -12.00 25.48 33.83
CA LEU A 10 -12.57 24.74 32.71
C LEU A 10 -12.74 23.27 33.20
N LEU A 11 -13.78 23.00 33.97
CA LEU A 11 -14.17 21.66 34.38
C LEU A 11 -14.70 20.99 33.12
N TRP A 12 -13.82 20.24 32.45
CA TRP A 12 -14.26 19.28 31.44
C TRP A 12 -15.32 18.39 32.08
N ASP A 13 -16.45 18.24 31.42
CA ASP A 13 -17.44 17.24 31.80
C ASP A 13 -16.73 15.88 31.90
N SER A 14 -17.04 15.10 32.95
CA SER A 14 -16.37 13.84 33.23
C SER A 14 -16.45 12.87 32.04
N GLU A 15 -17.53 12.94 31.26
CA GLU A 15 -17.72 12.17 30.03
C GLU A 15 -16.81 12.65 28.91
N ALA A 16 -16.66 13.97 28.73
CA ALA A 16 -15.75 14.55 27.73
C ALA A 16 -14.28 14.23 28.05
N LEU A 17 -13.92 14.24 29.33
CA LEU A 17 -12.57 13.87 29.78
C LEU A 17 -12.31 12.37 29.58
N LEU A 18 -13.29 11.51 29.89
CA LEU A 18 -13.18 10.07 29.61
C LEU A 18 -13.02 9.80 28.11
N ALA A 19 -13.82 10.48 27.26
CA ALA A 19 -13.76 10.31 25.82
C ALA A 19 -12.40 10.73 25.25
N LEU A 20 -11.89 11.88 25.69
CA LEU A 20 -10.54 12.33 25.35
C LEU A 20 -9.48 11.31 25.76
N LEU A 21 -9.54 10.82 27.01
CA LEU A 21 -8.58 9.83 27.51
C LEU A 21 -8.60 8.54 26.68
N LEU A 22 -9.78 8.03 26.33
CA LEU A 22 -9.91 6.83 25.50
C LEU A 22 -9.31 7.04 24.10
N ASN A 23 -9.64 8.15 23.44
CA ASN A 23 -9.09 8.49 22.13
C ASN A 23 -7.57 8.63 22.17
N VAL A 24 -7.02 9.28 23.20
CA VAL A 24 -5.56 9.43 23.40
C VAL A 24 -4.91 8.08 23.65
N ILE A 25 -5.45 7.25 24.56
CA ILE A 25 -4.89 5.94 24.90
C ILE A 25 -4.84 5.04 23.67
N VAL A 26 -5.94 4.93 22.92
CA VAL A 26 -5.99 4.08 21.71
C VAL A 26 -5.03 4.58 20.64
N THR A 27 -4.98 5.91 20.42
CA THR A 27 -4.08 6.51 19.43
C THR A 27 -2.61 6.27 19.77
N LEU A 28 -2.23 6.53 21.03
CA LEU A 28 -0.88 6.26 21.52
C LEU A 28 -0.53 4.78 21.46
N PHE A 29 -1.48 3.89 21.78
CA PHE A 29 -1.28 2.45 21.70
C PHE A 29 -0.98 1.98 20.27
N VAL A 30 -1.77 2.43 19.28
CA VAL A 30 -1.51 2.11 17.87
C VAL A 30 -0.15 2.64 17.43
N PHE A 31 0.19 3.89 17.76
CA PHE A 31 1.50 4.43 17.42
C PHE A 31 2.65 3.71 18.10
N ALA A 32 2.49 3.29 19.36
CA ALA A 32 3.47 2.48 20.05
C ALA A 32 3.67 1.12 19.36
N LEU A 33 2.61 0.48 18.85
CA LEU A 33 2.71 -0.75 18.06
C LEU A 33 3.43 -0.53 16.73
N ILE A 34 3.07 0.53 15.99
CA ILE A 34 3.74 0.90 14.73
C ILE A 34 5.23 1.17 14.97
N ALA A 35 5.56 1.95 16.00
CA ALA A 35 6.94 2.25 16.39
C ALA A 35 7.68 0.97 16.79
N ARG A 36 7.06 0.11 17.60
CA ARG A 36 7.63 -1.19 17.98
C ARG A 36 7.94 -2.06 16.78
N ILE A 37 7.02 -2.17 15.81
CA ILE A 37 7.24 -2.92 14.56
C ILE A 37 8.40 -2.30 13.78
N SER A 38 8.40 -0.97 13.64
CA SER A 38 9.43 -0.23 12.90
C SER A 38 10.84 -0.40 13.48
N LEU A 39 10.96 -0.43 14.80
CA LEU A 39 12.23 -0.58 15.51
C LEU A 39 12.67 -2.05 15.62
N SER A 40 11.74 -2.96 15.92
CA SER A 40 12.07 -4.37 16.21
C SER A 40 12.15 -5.23 14.95
N GLN A 41 11.38 -4.88 13.91
CA GLN A 41 11.25 -5.64 12.67
C GLN A 41 11.24 -4.68 11.46
N PRO A 42 12.36 -3.99 11.17
CA PRO A 42 12.42 -3.01 10.09
C PRO A 42 12.05 -3.58 8.71
N GLY A 43 12.28 -4.88 8.47
CA GLY A 43 11.83 -5.54 7.24
C GLY A 43 10.30 -5.60 7.11
N LEU A 44 9.58 -5.81 8.21
CA LEU A 44 8.11 -5.77 8.23
C LEU A 44 7.60 -4.36 8.03
N ALA A 45 8.29 -3.36 8.59
CA ALA A 45 7.94 -1.97 8.39
C ALA A 45 8.14 -1.49 6.94
N LEU A 46 9.21 -1.95 6.26
CA LEU A 46 9.40 -1.69 4.83
C LEU A 46 8.33 -2.40 3.98
N LEU A 47 8.00 -3.65 4.31
CA LEU A 47 6.98 -4.42 3.61
C LEU A 47 5.58 -3.81 3.76
N ALA A 48 5.24 -3.35 4.96
CA ALA A 48 3.93 -2.77 5.28
C ALA A 48 3.93 -1.22 5.23
N PHE A 49 4.96 -0.60 4.64
CA PHE A 49 5.20 0.85 4.72
C PHE A 49 3.98 1.70 4.31
N PHE A 50 3.35 1.32 3.20
CA PHE A 50 2.12 1.96 2.72
C PHE A 50 1.03 1.99 3.81
N PHE A 51 0.75 0.84 4.43
CA PHE A 51 -0.30 0.68 5.44
C PHE A 51 0.03 1.36 6.75
N LEU A 52 1.29 1.31 7.21
CA LEU A 52 1.67 1.95 8.46
C LEU A 52 1.45 3.47 8.38
N ILE A 53 1.80 4.08 7.25
CA ILE A 53 1.57 5.52 7.02
C ILE A 53 0.08 5.80 6.83
N TYR A 54 -0.61 5.00 6.03
CA TYR A 54 -2.05 5.17 5.80
C TYR A 54 -2.85 5.06 7.11
N PHE A 55 -2.59 4.05 7.95
CA PHE A 55 -3.22 3.88 9.26
C PHE A 55 -2.90 5.05 10.19
N SER A 56 -1.64 5.47 10.23
CA SER A 56 -1.23 6.64 11.01
C SER A 56 -2.01 7.87 10.59
N TRP A 57 -2.06 8.16 9.29
CA TRP A 57 -2.74 9.35 8.77
C TRP A 57 -4.25 9.31 9.08
N ARG A 58 -4.91 8.16 8.83
CA ARG A 58 -6.33 8.02 9.12
C ARG A 58 -6.65 8.14 10.60
N LEU A 59 -5.83 7.53 11.46
CA LEU A 59 -6.04 7.62 12.91
C LEU A 59 -5.85 9.05 13.42
N VAL A 60 -4.84 9.79 12.93
CA VAL A 60 -4.67 11.23 13.24
C VAL A 60 -5.90 12.02 12.80
N SER A 61 -6.42 11.76 11.61
CA SER A 61 -7.59 12.46 11.09
C SER A 61 -8.84 12.21 11.94
N VAL A 62 -9.11 10.96 12.31
CA VAL A 62 -10.26 10.63 13.16
C VAL A 62 -10.07 11.14 14.59
N PHE A 63 -8.88 11.00 15.16
CA PHE A 63 -8.54 11.59 16.46
C PHE A 63 -8.75 13.11 16.47
N TYR A 64 -8.36 13.80 15.39
CA TYR A 64 -8.58 15.23 15.25
C TYR A 64 -10.07 15.58 15.24
N ILE A 65 -10.89 14.86 14.47
CA ILE A 65 -12.35 15.05 14.41
C ILE A 65 -12.99 14.79 15.79
N ASP A 66 -12.56 13.73 16.48
CA ASP A 66 -13.12 13.37 17.78
C ASP A 66 -12.78 14.37 18.89
N VAL A 67 -11.59 14.95 18.87
CA VAL A 67 -11.10 15.88 19.92
C VAL A 67 -11.47 17.33 19.65
N PHE A 68 -11.41 17.77 18.39
CA PHE A 68 -11.64 19.15 18.00
C PHE A 68 -12.99 19.37 17.30
N GLY A 69 -13.81 18.31 17.20
CA GLY A 69 -15.19 18.39 16.71
C GLY A 69 -16.06 19.32 17.57
N PRO A 70 -17.11 19.94 16.99
CA PRO A 70 -17.60 19.75 15.63
C PRO A 70 -16.74 20.46 14.56
N VAL A 71 -16.28 19.72 13.55
CA VAL A 71 -15.55 20.24 12.39
C VAL A 71 -16.43 20.12 11.15
N VAL A 72 -16.49 21.17 10.33
CA VAL A 72 -17.23 21.15 9.06
C VAL A 72 -16.49 20.25 8.06
N SER A 73 -17.14 19.20 7.55
CA SER A 73 -16.67 18.42 6.41
C SER A 73 -17.18 19.03 5.12
N GLU A 74 -16.27 19.47 4.25
CA GLU A 74 -16.63 20.00 2.92
C GLU A 74 -17.25 18.90 2.02
N GLN A 75 -16.79 17.65 2.17
CA GLN A 75 -17.29 16.55 1.34
C GLN A 75 -18.71 16.16 1.77
N LEU A 76 -18.92 15.95 3.07
CA LEU A 76 -20.23 15.59 3.62
C LEU A 76 -21.20 16.77 3.77
N GLU A 77 -20.74 18.01 3.58
CA GLU A 77 -21.53 19.25 3.76
C GLU A 77 -22.21 19.38 5.13
N ARG A 78 -21.60 18.80 6.16
CA ARG A 78 -22.12 18.85 7.53
C ARG A 78 -20.98 18.87 8.55
N SER A 79 -21.32 19.27 9.77
CA SER A 79 -20.42 19.16 10.91
C SER A 79 -20.33 17.72 11.38
N ILE A 80 -19.11 17.27 11.69
CA ILE A 80 -18.79 15.95 12.22
C ILE A 80 -17.96 16.08 13.49
N GLY A 81 -18.09 15.13 14.40
CA GLY A 81 -17.49 15.16 15.73
C GLY A 81 -18.19 16.10 16.71
N PRO A 82 -17.77 16.14 17.98
CA PRO A 82 -16.76 15.27 18.61
C PRO A 82 -17.30 13.84 18.82
N GLY A 83 -16.46 12.90 19.26
CA GLY A 83 -16.89 11.51 19.41
C GLY A 83 -15.83 10.53 19.92
N LEU A 84 -16.13 9.24 19.80
CA LEU A 84 -15.26 8.12 20.15
C LEU A 84 -14.92 7.25 18.93
N ALA A 85 -14.98 7.81 17.72
CA ALA A 85 -14.78 7.06 16.48
C ALA A 85 -13.36 6.47 16.36
N ALA A 86 -12.36 7.07 16.99
CA ALA A 86 -10.97 6.60 17.00
C ALA A 86 -10.81 5.27 17.74
N VAL A 87 -11.67 4.96 18.71
CA VAL A 87 -11.61 3.72 19.49
C VAL A 87 -11.88 2.47 18.62
N PRO A 88 -13.03 2.31 17.96
CA PRO A 88 -13.28 1.18 17.08
C PRO A 88 -12.33 1.14 15.87
N LEU A 89 -11.93 2.28 15.32
CA LEU A 89 -10.92 2.32 14.25
C LEU A 89 -9.56 1.79 14.72
N GLY A 90 -9.10 2.26 15.88
CA GLY A 90 -7.85 1.82 16.48
C GLY A 90 -7.87 0.32 16.76
N ALA A 91 -9.00 -0.23 17.25
CA ALA A 91 -9.16 -1.68 17.42
C ALA A 91 -9.03 -2.45 16.09
N CYS A 92 -9.60 -1.94 15.00
CA CYS A 92 -9.42 -2.53 13.67
C CYS A 92 -7.97 -2.52 13.20
N GLN A 93 -7.27 -1.39 13.39
CA GLN A 93 -5.85 -1.26 13.04
C GLN A 93 -4.98 -2.19 13.89
N VAL A 94 -5.26 -2.31 15.20
CA VAL A 94 -4.60 -3.26 16.09
C VAL A 94 -4.76 -4.69 15.59
N ALA A 95 -5.96 -5.09 15.15
CA ALA A 95 -6.18 -6.43 14.60
C ALA A 95 -5.26 -6.72 13.40
N VAL A 96 -5.12 -5.76 12.46
CA VAL A 96 -4.21 -5.88 11.32
C VAL A 96 -2.75 -5.97 11.76
N LEU A 97 -2.31 -5.08 12.66
CA LEU A 97 -0.93 -5.08 13.16
C LEU A 97 -0.59 -6.37 13.91
N LEU A 98 -1.52 -6.90 14.70
CA LEU A 98 -1.36 -8.18 15.40
C LEU A 98 -1.25 -9.34 14.40
N MET A 99 -2.10 -9.39 13.38
CA MET A 99 -2.03 -10.45 12.36
C MET A 99 -0.73 -10.38 11.56
N LEU A 100 -0.20 -9.19 11.27
CA LEU A 100 1.14 -9.05 10.70
C LEU A 100 2.21 -9.64 11.63
N VAL A 101 2.19 -9.32 12.93
CA VAL A 101 3.16 -9.88 13.89
C VAL A 101 3.04 -11.40 14.01
N VAL A 102 1.82 -11.95 13.96
CA VAL A 102 1.54 -13.39 14.00
C VAL A 102 2.03 -14.09 12.72
N SER A 103 1.69 -13.58 11.54
CA SER A 103 2.13 -14.17 10.27
C SER A 103 3.65 -14.13 10.10
N PHE A 104 4.29 -13.06 10.58
CA PHE A 104 5.75 -12.88 10.55
C PHE A 104 6.44 -13.32 11.87
N HIS A 105 5.84 -14.25 12.61
CA HIS A 105 6.41 -14.76 13.85
C HIS A 105 7.83 -15.33 13.63
N PRO A 106 8.79 -15.10 14.55
CA PRO A 106 10.19 -15.50 14.37
C PRO A 106 10.43 -16.97 14.03
N LEU A 107 9.58 -17.88 14.52
CA LEU A 107 9.67 -19.32 14.19
C LEU A 107 9.34 -19.59 12.72
N ARG A 108 8.32 -18.93 12.16
CA ARG A 108 7.96 -19.04 10.74
C ARG A 108 9.05 -18.46 9.84
N LEU A 109 9.64 -17.34 10.25
CA LEU A 109 10.78 -16.74 9.54
C LEU A 109 12.03 -17.62 9.58
N LYS A 110 12.33 -18.26 10.72
CA LYS A 110 13.42 -19.25 10.81
C LYS A 110 13.15 -20.45 9.89
N ALA A 111 11.93 -20.99 9.90
CA ALA A 111 11.55 -22.09 9.02
C ALA A 111 11.68 -21.69 7.54
N LEU A 112 11.29 -20.47 7.18
CA LEU A 112 11.48 -19.92 5.84
C LEU A 112 12.97 -19.86 5.48
N ALA A 113 13.81 -19.31 6.36
CA ALA A 113 15.24 -19.16 6.13
C ALA A 113 15.97 -20.50 5.94
N VAL A 114 15.58 -21.53 6.70
CA VAL A 114 16.11 -22.91 6.56
C VAL A 114 15.63 -23.53 5.24
N ALA A 115 14.34 -23.43 4.93
CA ALA A 115 13.78 -24.01 3.71
C ALA A 115 14.26 -23.30 2.43
N SER A 116 14.68 -22.04 2.53
CA SER A 116 15.19 -21.25 1.41
C SER A 116 16.64 -21.54 1.06
N ASP A 117 17.28 -22.55 1.68
CA ASP A 117 18.70 -22.90 1.55
C ASP A 117 19.26 -22.49 0.19
N PHE A 118 19.96 -21.34 0.19
CA PHE A 118 20.21 -20.44 -0.97
C PHE A 118 21.02 -21.08 -2.11
N ARG A 119 21.29 -22.38 -2.01
CA ARG A 119 22.01 -23.23 -2.96
C ARG A 119 21.36 -23.33 -4.34
N THR A 120 20.07 -23.05 -4.52
CA THR A 120 19.47 -23.09 -5.87
C THR A 120 19.95 -21.96 -6.78
N SER A 121 20.35 -20.81 -6.21
CA SER A 121 20.89 -19.68 -6.98
C SER A 121 22.26 -19.97 -7.60
N SER A 122 23.08 -20.84 -6.97
CA SER A 122 24.35 -21.30 -7.54
C SER A 122 24.20 -22.50 -8.48
N LEU A 123 23.01 -23.10 -8.54
CA LEU A 123 22.71 -24.28 -9.38
C LEU A 123 22.08 -23.93 -10.73
N LEU A 124 21.40 -22.78 -10.83
CA LEU A 124 20.99 -22.20 -12.10
C LEU A 124 22.17 -21.44 -12.70
N ALA A 125 23.12 -22.19 -13.26
CA ALA A 125 24.22 -21.63 -14.02
C ALA A 125 23.68 -20.61 -15.03
N ALA A 126 24.32 -19.43 -15.09
CA ALA A 126 24.00 -18.39 -16.05
C ALA A 126 24.07 -18.97 -17.47
N GLY A 127 22.91 -19.22 -18.08
CA GLY A 127 22.84 -19.43 -19.51
C GLY A 127 23.30 -18.17 -20.25
N ARG A 128 23.47 -18.26 -21.58
CA ARG A 128 23.84 -17.11 -22.44
C ARG A 128 22.85 -15.92 -22.37
N LEU A 129 21.65 -16.12 -21.82
CA LEU A 129 20.64 -15.08 -21.60
C LEU A 129 20.46 -14.84 -20.10
N ASP A 130 21.06 -13.77 -19.60
CA ASP A 130 20.87 -13.28 -18.23
C ASP A 130 19.51 -12.58 -18.12
N LEU A 131 18.60 -13.14 -17.31
CA LEU A 131 17.27 -12.61 -17.04
C LEU A 131 17.30 -11.14 -16.59
N PHE A 132 18.30 -10.76 -15.78
CA PHE A 132 18.43 -9.39 -15.29
C PHE A 132 18.67 -8.41 -16.44
N ASN A 133 19.55 -8.77 -17.37
CA ASN A 133 19.83 -7.93 -18.54
C ASN A 133 18.63 -7.88 -19.48
N LEU A 134 17.93 -8.98 -19.69
CA LEU A 134 16.70 -8.99 -20.50
C LEU A 134 15.64 -8.04 -19.92
N VAL A 135 15.35 -8.16 -18.63
CA VAL A 135 14.34 -7.30 -17.96
C VAL A 135 14.79 -5.84 -17.99
N PHE A 136 16.06 -5.57 -17.72
CA PHE A 136 16.61 -4.22 -17.80
C PHE A 136 16.36 -3.59 -19.18
N TRP A 137 16.71 -4.28 -20.27
CA TRP A 137 16.52 -3.76 -21.63
C TRP A 137 15.04 -3.57 -21.99
N VAL A 138 14.17 -4.50 -21.59
CA VAL A 138 12.72 -4.37 -21.82
C VAL A 138 12.16 -3.12 -21.13
N VAL A 139 12.56 -2.87 -19.88
CA VAL A 139 12.09 -1.68 -19.15
C VAL A 139 12.70 -0.39 -19.71
N VAL A 140 13.99 -0.39 -20.09
CA VAL A 140 14.62 0.76 -20.77
C VAL A 140 13.85 1.13 -22.05
N VAL A 141 13.56 0.14 -22.90
CA VAL A 141 12.82 0.38 -24.14
C VAL A 141 11.42 0.93 -23.85
N PHE A 142 10.75 0.38 -22.84
CA PHE A 142 9.45 0.89 -22.41
C PHE A 142 9.52 2.35 -21.92
N GLU A 143 10.47 2.69 -21.04
CA GLU A 143 10.64 4.06 -20.53
C GLU A 143 11.00 5.05 -21.64
N VAL A 144 11.94 4.70 -22.52
CA VAL A 144 12.31 5.56 -23.65
C VAL A 144 11.10 5.80 -24.56
N ALA A 145 10.34 4.75 -24.88
CA ALA A 145 9.12 4.88 -25.67
C ALA A 145 8.04 5.74 -24.97
N LEU A 146 7.92 5.62 -23.65
CA LEU A 146 7.02 6.42 -22.82
C LEU A 146 7.39 7.92 -22.83
N TRP A 147 8.69 8.23 -22.74
CA TRP A 147 9.19 9.60 -22.88
C TRP A 147 8.96 10.17 -24.28
N ILE A 148 9.24 9.38 -25.34
CA ILE A 148 8.95 9.77 -26.72
C ILE A 148 7.45 10.02 -26.91
N GLU A 149 6.58 9.16 -26.38
CA GLU A 149 5.13 9.33 -26.46
C GLU A 149 4.67 10.64 -25.81
N MET A 150 5.20 10.98 -24.63
CA MET A 150 4.88 12.25 -23.96
C MET A 150 5.35 13.46 -24.78
N LEU A 151 6.56 13.42 -25.33
CA LEU A 151 7.13 14.54 -26.09
C LEU A 151 6.45 14.75 -27.45
N THR A 152 5.77 13.74 -27.98
CA THR A 152 5.16 13.79 -29.32
C THR A 152 3.66 14.10 -29.30
N ARG A 153 2.93 13.72 -28.25
CA ARG A 153 1.46 13.80 -28.22
C ARG A 153 0.89 15.14 -27.77
N GLY A 154 1.69 16.03 -27.20
CA GLY A 154 1.17 17.32 -26.75
C GLY A 154 2.07 18.08 -25.81
N PRO A 155 1.52 19.11 -25.13
CA PRO A 155 2.25 19.90 -24.17
C PRO A 155 2.67 19.07 -22.94
N VAL A 156 3.89 19.32 -22.45
CA VAL A 156 4.35 18.74 -21.18
C VAL A 156 3.50 19.31 -20.03
N PRO A 157 2.77 18.47 -19.27
CA PRO A 157 1.79 18.93 -18.28
C PRO A 157 2.36 19.86 -17.21
N LEU A 158 3.57 19.55 -16.72
CA LEU A 158 4.25 20.34 -15.71
C LEU A 158 4.45 21.80 -16.15
N PHE A 159 4.84 22.03 -17.40
CA PHE A 159 5.06 23.39 -17.91
C PHE A 159 3.77 24.09 -18.34
N SER A 160 2.75 23.31 -18.66
CA SER A 160 1.47 23.82 -19.18
C SER A 160 0.40 23.97 -18.10
N LYS A 161 0.76 23.72 -16.84
CA LYS A 161 -0.13 23.76 -15.67
C LYS A 161 -1.39 22.89 -15.83
N LEU A 162 -1.29 21.80 -16.59
CA LEU A 162 -2.38 20.86 -16.80
C LEU A 162 -2.43 19.86 -15.64
N GLU A 163 -3.64 19.58 -15.12
CA GLU A 163 -3.80 18.49 -14.17
C GLU A 163 -3.64 17.13 -14.88
N ARG A 164 -3.10 16.14 -14.15
CA ARG A 164 -2.91 14.76 -14.65
C ARG A 164 -4.18 14.19 -15.32
N LEU A 165 -5.35 14.40 -14.71
CA LEU A 165 -6.60 13.82 -15.21
C LEU A 165 -6.95 14.37 -16.59
N ASP A 166 -6.72 15.67 -16.81
CA ASP A 166 -6.97 16.31 -18.09
C ASP A 166 -5.96 15.85 -19.13
N TYR A 167 -4.68 15.76 -18.76
CA TYR A 167 -3.66 15.21 -19.63
C TYR A 167 -3.98 13.76 -20.04
N SER A 168 -4.30 12.90 -19.07
CA SER A 168 -4.59 11.48 -19.32
C SER A 168 -5.78 11.30 -20.27
N LYS A 169 -6.79 12.17 -20.16
CA LYS A 169 -7.98 12.15 -21.01
C LYS A 169 -7.74 12.71 -22.42
N GLN A 170 -6.99 13.81 -22.53
CA GLN A 170 -6.89 14.57 -23.77
C GLN A 170 -5.65 14.21 -24.61
N TYR A 171 -4.52 13.90 -23.96
CA TYR A 171 -3.22 13.72 -24.62
C TYR A 171 -2.54 12.38 -24.27
N GLY A 172 -3.00 11.73 -23.18
CA GLY A 172 -2.47 10.48 -22.68
C GLY A 172 -2.43 9.40 -23.76
N GLY A 173 -1.24 8.89 -24.04
CA GLY A 173 -1.07 7.82 -25.01
C GLY A 173 -1.27 6.42 -24.44
N PHE A 174 -1.05 5.43 -25.29
CA PHE A 174 -1.29 4.03 -24.92
C PHE A 174 -0.30 3.58 -23.83
N LEU A 175 0.98 3.94 -23.96
CA LEU A 175 1.99 3.56 -22.99
C LEU A 175 1.78 4.30 -21.66
N HIS A 176 1.43 5.58 -21.73
CA HIS A 176 1.02 6.34 -20.54
C HIS A 176 -0.15 5.67 -19.82
N GLY A 177 -1.22 5.32 -20.54
CA GLY A 177 -2.37 4.60 -19.97
C GLY A 177 -1.97 3.27 -19.33
N ARG A 178 -1.11 2.49 -19.98
CA ARG A 178 -0.59 1.23 -19.42
C ARG A 178 0.24 1.45 -18.16
N LEU A 179 1.04 2.52 -18.09
CA LEU A 179 1.73 2.88 -16.86
C LEU A 179 0.75 3.25 -15.75
N MET A 180 -0.33 3.97 -16.06
CA MET A 180 -1.35 4.31 -15.07
C MET A 180 -2.02 3.07 -14.48
N ASP A 181 -2.26 2.06 -15.30
CA ASP A 181 -2.91 0.82 -14.89
C ASP A 181 -1.97 -0.14 -14.12
N TRP A 182 -0.70 -0.24 -14.55
CA TRP A 182 0.24 -1.27 -14.09
C TRP A 182 1.47 -0.72 -13.35
N GLY A 183 1.53 0.59 -13.12
CA GLY A 183 2.69 1.25 -12.54
C GLY A 183 3.15 0.72 -11.18
N PRO A 184 2.25 0.47 -10.20
CA PRO A 184 2.64 -0.17 -8.94
C PRO A 184 3.28 -1.54 -9.16
N MET A 185 2.81 -2.29 -10.15
CA MET A 185 3.40 -3.58 -10.49
C MET A 185 4.80 -3.42 -11.08
N LEU A 186 5.00 -2.48 -12.00
CA LEU A 186 6.33 -2.17 -12.54
C LEU A 186 7.29 -1.74 -11.41
N ALA A 187 6.84 -0.89 -10.49
CA ALA A 187 7.62 -0.44 -9.35
C ALA A 187 8.05 -1.61 -8.44
N PHE A 188 7.14 -2.54 -8.14
CA PHE A 188 7.47 -3.76 -7.40
C PHE A 188 8.49 -4.64 -8.12
N GLN A 189 8.34 -4.84 -9.43
CA GLN A 189 9.31 -5.62 -10.21
C GLN A 189 10.69 -4.95 -10.22
N LEU A 190 10.76 -3.64 -10.40
CA LEU A 190 12.02 -2.88 -10.29
C LEU A 190 12.65 -3.04 -8.90
N GLY A 191 11.85 -2.96 -7.84
CA GLY A 191 12.30 -3.21 -6.47
C GLY A 191 12.82 -4.63 -6.26
N LEU A 192 12.18 -5.62 -6.89
CA LEU A 192 12.57 -7.03 -6.82
C LEU A 192 13.95 -7.21 -7.45
N PHE A 193 14.15 -6.77 -8.69
CA PHE A 193 15.45 -6.90 -9.37
C PHE A 193 16.55 -6.02 -8.74
N PHE A 194 16.20 -4.85 -8.20
CA PHE A 194 17.12 -4.02 -7.44
C PHE A 194 17.69 -4.76 -6.21
N ALA A 195 16.81 -5.42 -5.43
CA ALA A 195 17.16 -5.97 -4.13
C ALA A 195 17.61 -7.44 -4.15
N THR A 196 17.15 -8.23 -5.13
CA THR A 196 17.47 -9.66 -5.25
C THR A 196 18.97 -10.01 -5.19
N PRO A 197 19.91 -9.26 -5.82
CA PRO A 197 21.34 -9.56 -5.70
C PRO A 197 21.84 -9.65 -4.26
N VAL A 198 21.20 -8.93 -3.34
CA VAL A 198 21.49 -8.98 -1.91
C VAL A 198 21.15 -10.33 -1.29
N LEU A 199 20.18 -11.09 -1.80
CA LEU A 199 19.93 -12.47 -1.37
C LEU A 199 21.16 -13.36 -1.64
N ARG A 200 21.91 -13.07 -2.70
CA ARG A 200 23.12 -13.79 -3.12
C ARG A 200 24.40 -13.26 -2.49
N GLY A 201 24.30 -12.31 -1.55
CA GLY A 201 25.46 -11.68 -0.91
C GLY A 201 26.17 -10.62 -1.77
N MET A 202 25.55 -10.20 -2.89
CA MET A 202 26.05 -9.11 -3.72
C MET A 202 25.48 -7.75 -3.27
N ARG A 203 25.99 -6.65 -3.84
CA ARG A 203 25.42 -5.30 -3.66
C ARG A 203 24.13 -5.14 -4.46
N PHE A 204 23.31 -4.14 -4.12
CA PHE A 204 22.13 -3.76 -4.91
C PHE A 204 22.47 -3.52 -6.38
N ASP A 205 21.56 -3.90 -7.28
CA ASP A 205 21.68 -3.56 -8.70
C ASP A 205 21.07 -2.18 -8.97
N CYS A 206 21.90 -1.15 -8.82
CA CYS A 206 21.49 0.25 -8.96
C CYS A 206 20.93 0.60 -10.33
N ARG A 207 21.09 -0.25 -11.36
CA ARG A 207 20.49 -0.04 -12.69
C ARG A 207 18.96 0.04 -12.60
N PHE A 208 18.36 -0.84 -11.80
CA PHE A 208 16.90 -0.84 -11.58
C PHE A 208 16.45 0.32 -10.69
N GLY A 209 17.29 0.76 -9.75
CA GLY A 209 17.05 1.97 -8.97
C GLY A 209 17.06 3.24 -9.85
N ALA A 210 17.95 3.30 -10.84
CA ALA A 210 18.01 4.40 -11.80
C ALA A 210 16.77 4.43 -12.72
N LEU A 211 16.31 3.28 -13.20
CA LEU A 211 15.04 3.17 -13.94
C LEU A 211 13.85 3.64 -13.09
N PHE A 212 13.75 3.18 -11.84
CA PHE A 212 12.70 3.67 -10.95
C PHE A 212 12.79 5.19 -10.73
N GLY A 213 13.99 5.75 -10.58
CA GLY A 213 14.20 7.20 -10.49
C GLY A 213 13.75 7.94 -11.75
N SER A 214 14.09 7.44 -12.94
CA SER A 214 13.63 7.95 -14.24
C SER A 214 12.11 7.92 -14.33
N LEU A 215 11.48 6.84 -13.89
CA LEU A 215 10.02 6.71 -13.82
C LEU A 215 9.39 7.77 -12.90
N MET A 216 9.98 8.03 -11.73
CA MET A 216 9.51 9.09 -10.82
C MET A 216 9.64 10.47 -11.46
N VAL A 217 10.74 10.74 -12.16
CA VAL A 217 10.91 11.99 -12.93
C VAL A 217 9.84 12.09 -14.01
N TYR A 218 9.56 11.02 -14.76
CA TYR A 218 8.47 11.03 -15.74
C TYR A 218 7.12 11.40 -15.10
N LEU A 219 6.76 10.77 -13.97
CA LEU A 219 5.50 11.07 -13.28
C LEU A 219 5.41 12.54 -12.86
N LEU A 220 6.53 13.15 -12.45
CA LEU A 220 6.62 14.58 -12.16
C LEU A 220 6.28 15.44 -13.39
N PHE A 221 6.88 15.12 -14.54
CA PHE A 221 6.66 15.86 -15.79
C PHE A 221 5.21 15.77 -16.27
N VAL A 222 4.55 14.64 -16.00
CA VAL A 222 3.12 14.45 -16.31
C VAL A 222 2.18 15.06 -15.26
N GLY A 223 2.72 15.70 -14.21
CA GLY A 223 1.93 16.43 -13.22
C GLY A 223 1.23 15.51 -12.22
N HIS A 224 1.80 14.35 -11.91
CA HIS A 224 1.25 13.47 -10.87
C HIS A 224 1.27 14.09 -9.47
N ARG A 225 0.31 13.67 -8.65
CA ARG A 225 0.17 14.07 -7.25
C ARG A 225 1.05 13.21 -6.34
N PHE A 226 1.33 13.71 -5.13
CA PHE A 226 2.03 13.02 -4.04
C PHE A 226 1.62 11.55 -3.88
N SER A 227 0.31 11.26 -3.92
CA SER A 227 -0.22 9.91 -3.73
C SER A 227 0.31 8.90 -4.75
N SER A 228 0.61 9.31 -5.98
CA SER A 228 1.20 8.42 -6.99
C SER A 228 2.65 8.09 -6.64
N PHE A 229 3.46 9.09 -6.28
CA PHE A 229 4.84 8.87 -5.85
C PHE A 229 4.91 7.97 -4.62
N PHE A 230 4.05 8.25 -3.64
CA PHE A 230 3.95 7.46 -2.42
C PHE A 230 3.60 6.00 -2.70
N LEU A 231 2.62 5.75 -3.57
CA LEU A 231 2.23 4.41 -3.98
C LEU A 231 3.36 3.66 -4.69
N TYR A 232 3.99 4.26 -5.70
CA TYR A 232 5.04 3.62 -6.48
C TYR A 232 6.27 3.34 -5.60
N PHE A 233 6.65 4.29 -4.75
CA PHE A 233 7.74 4.12 -3.81
C PHE A 233 7.45 2.97 -2.83
N SER A 234 6.23 2.88 -2.31
CA SER A 234 5.82 1.80 -1.42
C SER A 234 5.98 0.42 -2.07
N PHE A 235 5.50 0.26 -3.32
CA PHE A 235 5.64 -0.99 -4.06
C PHE A 235 7.11 -1.32 -4.37
N PHE A 236 7.93 -0.30 -4.66
CA PHE A 236 9.37 -0.48 -4.91
C PHE A 236 10.13 -0.98 -3.68
N ILE A 237 9.78 -0.52 -2.47
CA ILE A 237 10.50 -0.92 -1.24
C ILE A 237 10.03 -2.25 -0.65
N MET A 238 8.83 -2.74 -1.00
CA MET A 238 8.28 -4.00 -0.48
C MET A 238 9.22 -5.21 -0.63
N PRO A 239 9.83 -5.47 -1.82
CA PRO A 239 10.79 -6.56 -1.98
C PRO A 239 12.00 -6.46 -1.04
N LEU A 240 12.48 -5.24 -0.74
CA LEU A 240 13.56 -5.05 0.23
C LEU A 240 13.11 -5.52 1.62
N GLY A 241 11.89 -5.18 2.03
CA GLY A 241 11.29 -5.65 3.27
C GLY A 241 11.24 -7.17 3.37
N SER A 242 10.78 -7.83 2.30
CA SER A 242 10.75 -9.30 2.20
C SER A 242 12.14 -9.92 2.34
N ILE A 243 13.16 -9.35 1.69
CA ILE A 243 14.55 -9.84 1.75
C ILE A 243 15.13 -9.69 3.16
N VAL A 244 14.90 -8.54 3.81
CA VAL A 244 15.34 -8.31 5.19
C VAL A 244 14.72 -9.34 6.13
N LEU A 245 13.41 -9.58 6.01
CA LEU A 245 12.71 -10.56 6.82
C LEU A 245 13.26 -11.97 6.61
N GLY A 246 13.44 -12.39 5.35
CA GLY A 246 13.96 -13.70 5.00
C GLY A 246 15.41 -13.95 5.44
N ARG A 247 16.30 -12.96 5.31
CA ARG A 247 17.72 -13.13 5.68
C ARG A 247 18.03 -12.85 7.15
N SER A 248 17.21 -12.06 7.86
CA SER A 248 17.47 -11.68 9.26
C SER A 248 17.64 -12.87 10.22
N LYS A 249 17.18 -14.06 9.83
CA LYS A 249 17.27 -15.31 10.60
C LYS A 249 18.14 -16.39 9.93
N ALA A 250 18.76 -16.11 8.79
CA ALA A 250 19.70 -17.02 8.14
C ALA A 250 21.10 -16.90 8.77
N ALA A 251 21.82 -18.01 8.89
CA ALA A 251 23.20 -18.00 9.37
C ALA A 251 24.11 -17.23 8.38
N GLY A 252 24.91 -16.29 8.89
CA GLY A 252 25.86 -15.51 8.08
C GLY A 252 25.34 -14.22 7.45
N PHE A 253 24.11 -13.78 7.75
CA PHE A 253 23.65 -12.46 7.30
C PHE A 253 24.25 -11.33 8.16
N ASP A 254 25.16 -10.55 7.56
CA ASP A 254 25.65 -9.33 8.17
C ASP A 254 24.61 -8.20 8.05
N SER A 255 23.71 -8.16 9.03
CA SER A 255 22.71 -7.10 9.16
C SER A 255 23.35 -5.70 9.17
N SER A 256 24.55 -5.56 9.71
CA SER A 256 25.24 -4.26 9.79
C SER A 256 25.68 -3.77 8.42
N ALA A 257 26.21 -4.65 7.57
CA ALA A 257 26.57 -4.33 6.19
C ALA A 257 25.33 -3.99 5.35
N PHE A 258 24.22 -4.73 5.54
CA PHE A 258 22.95 -4.43 4.88
C PHE A 258 22.44 -3.04 5.25
N PHE A 259 22.32 -2.72 6.54
CA PHE A 259 21.85 -1.40 6.97
C PHE A 259 22.81 -0.27 6.60
N ARG A 260 24.12 -0.54 6.51
CA ARG A 260 25.09 0.43 5.98
C ARG A 260 24.84 0.72 4.50
N THR A 261 24.51 -0.31 3.73
CA THR A 261 24.18 -0.19 2.29
C THR A 261 22.82 0.49 2.10
N LEU A 262 21.81 0.16 2.91
CA LEU A 262 20.52 0.85 2.93
C LEU A 262 20.70 2.32 3.32
N ARG A 263 21.57 2.60 4.31
CA ARG A 263 21.94 3.96 4.67
C ARG A 263 22.53 4.67 3.46
N ALA A 264 23.40 4.07 2.66
CA ALA A 264 23.91 4.72 1.44
C ALA A 264 22.83 5.15 0.43
N LEU A 265 21.60 4.61 0.53
CA LEU A 265 20.45 5.02 -0.28
C LEU A 265 19.68 6.22 0.31
N TRP A 266 20.11 6.79 1.45
CA TRP A 266 19.46 7.94 2.09
C TRP A 266 19.44 9.18 1.19
N LEU A 267 20.52 9.44 0.46
CA LEU A 267 20.64 10.59 -0.46
C LEU A 267 19.60 10.55 -1.59
N PRO A 268 19.48 9.45 -2.35
CA PRO A 268 18.40 9.29 -3.33
C PRO A 268 16.99 9.42 -2.74
N VAL A 269 16.75 8.86 -1.54
CA VAL A 269 15.46 8.96 -0.85
C VAL A 269 15.14 10.41 -0.46
N VAL A 270 16.12 11.14 0.09
CA VAL A 270 15.99 12.58 0.39
C VAL A 270 15.76 13.37 -0.89
N GLY A 271 16.49 13.08 -1.96
CA GLY A 271 16.29 13.71 -3.27
C GLY A 271 14.87 13.49 -3.81
N LEU A 272 14.34 12.27 -3.71
CA LEU A 272 12.95 11.96 -4.06
C LEU A 272 11.97 12.73 -3.16
N GLY A 273 12.23 12.81 -1.86
CA GLY A 273 11.42 13.56 -0.90
C GLY A 273 11.36 15.06 -1.22
N VAL A 274 12.50 15.67 -1.55
CA VAL A 274 12.59 17.07 -1.99
C VAL A 274 11.82 17.28 -3.29
N LEU A 275 11.97 16.39 -4.26
CA LEU A 275 11.25 16.44 -5.54
C LEU A 275 9.73 16.37 -5.32
N VAL A 276 9.28 15.45 -4.47
CA VAL A 276 7.87 15.27 -4.13
C VAL A 276 7.30 16.47 -3.38
N LEU A 277 8.05 17.03 -2.42
CA LEU A 277 7.66 18.25 -1.70
C LEU A 277 7.60 19.46 -2.64
N GLY A 278 8.57 19.59 -3.55
CA GLY A 278 8.58 20.62 -4.59
C GLY A 278 7.37 20.51 -5.51
N ALA A 279 7.00 19.29 -5.92
CA ALA A 279 5.82 19.02 -6.73
C ALA A 279 4.51 19.42 -6.00
N LEU A 280 4.42 19.11 -4.70
CA LEU A 280 3.30 19.50 -3.86
C LEU A 280 3.18 21.03 -3.76
N ILE A 281 4.26 21.71 -3.42
CA ILE A 281 4.29 23.17 -3.29
C ILE A 281 3.91 23.81 -4.63
N TYR A 282 4.48 23.36 -5.74
CA TYR A 282 4.17 23.85 -7.08
C TYR A 282 2.68 23.66 -7.43
N SER A 283 2.11 22.48 -7.14
CA SER A 283 0.71 22.19 -7.40
C SER A 283 -0.24 23.14 -6.64
N TYR A 284 0.05 23.45 -5.37
CA TYR A 284 -0.81 24.36 -4.60
C TYR A 284 -0.57 25.84 -4.91
N ALA A 285 0.69 26.26 -5.05
CA ALA A 285 1.03 27.66 -5.25
C ALA A 285 0.81 28.13 -6.70
N VAL A 286 1.18 27.31 -7.70
CA VAL A 286 1.22 27.73 -9.10
C VAL A 286 0.00 27.27 -9.91
N VAL A 287 -0.43 26.02 -9.70
CA VAL A 287 -1.55 25.45 -10.47
C VAL A 287 -2.90 25.89 -9.91
N ARG A 288 -3.03 26.00 -8.58
CA ARG A 288 -4.31 26.32 -7.94
C ARG A 288 -4.50 27.78 -7.55
N GLY A 289 -3.45 28.61 -7.63
CA GLY A 289 -3.53 30.04 -7.35
C GLY A 289 -4.22 30.39 -6.03
N ALA A 290 -4.08 29.54 -5.00
CA ALA A 290 -4.83 29.68 -3.77
C ALA A 290 -4.31 30.85 -2.92
N GLU A 291 -5.20 31.76 -2.51
CA GLU A 291 -4.92 32.77 -1.49
C GLU A 291 -4.54 32.11 -0.15
N SER A 292 -3.67 32.75 0.64
CA SER A 292 -3.00 32.14 1.80
C SER A 292 -3.95 31.61 2.88
N GLU A 293 -5.04 32.32 3.17
CA GLU A 293 -6.03 31.89 4.16
C GLU A 293 -6.88 30.71 3.65
N LEU A 294 -7.24 30.73 2.36
CA LEU A 294 -7.99 29.66 1.70
C LEU A 294 -7.15 28.37 1.55
N LEU A 295 -5.82 28.53 1.47
CA LEU A 295 -4.87 27.42 1.44
C LEU A 295 -4.83 26.67 2.79
N GLN A 296 -4.79 27.39 3.91
CA GLN A 296 -4.74 26.76 5.24
C GLN A 296 -5.97 25.91 5.48
N THR A 297 -7.17 26.45 5.23
CA THR A 297 -8.44 25.70 5.39
C THR A 297 -8.47 24.47 4.50
N LYS A 298 -8.09 24.59 3.22
CA LYS A 298 -8.04 23.46 2.29
C LYS A 298 -7.00 22.40 2.69
N LEU A 299 -5.86 22.80 3.25
CA LEU A 299 -4.86 21.87 3.75
C LEU A 299 -5.35 21.15 5.01
N THR A 300 -5.96 21.86 5.95
CA THR A 300 -6.60 21.27 7.14
C THR A 300 -7.66 20.24 6.73
N GLN A 301 -8.55 20.59 5.81
CA GLN A 301 -9.55 19.66 5.29
C GLN A 301 -8.90 18.41 4.70
N ARG A 302 -7.91 18.56 3.81
CA ARG A 302 -7.27 17.42 3.13
C ARG A 302 -6.42 16.54 4.05
N LEU A 303 -5.73 17.13 5.02
CA LEU A 303 -4.79 16.43 5.89
C LEU A 303 -5.46 15.88 7.14
N LEU A 304 -6.42 16.59 7.73
CA LEU A 304 -6.96 16.28 9.06
C LEU A 304 -8.42 15.85 9.04
N VAL A 305 -9.20 16.15 7.99
CA VAL A 305 -10.65 15.83 7.97
C VAL A 305 -10.98 14.73 6.95
N GLN A 306 -10.56 14.90 5.69
CA GLN A 306 -11.00 14.05 4.57
C GLN A 306 -10.62 12.57 4.71
N GLN A 307 -9.52 12.27 5.40
CA GLN A 307 -9.10 10.88 5.58
C GLN A 307 -9.95 10.12 6.63
N GLY A 308 -10.62 10.84 7.52
CA GLY A 308 -11.42 10.29 8.62
C GLY A 308 -12.94 10.46 8.45
N GLU A 309 -13.40 11.36 7.59
CA GLU A 309 -14.81 11.75 7.53
C GLU A 309 -15.77 10.61 7.16
N MET A 310 -15.40 9.75 6.21
CA MET A 310 -16.22 8.58 5.84
C MET A 310 -16.32 7.55 6.96
N TRP A 311 -15.24 7.39 7.73
CA TRP A 311 -15.26 6.56 8.92
C TRP A 311 -16.15 7.16 9.99
N TRP A 312 -16.05 8.47 10.23
CA TRP A 312 -16.88 9.13 11.24
C TRP A 312 -18.37 9.01 10.89
N MET A 313 -18.75 9.17 9.62
CA MET A 313 -20.13 8.94 9.15
C MET A 313 -20.59 7.50 9.38
N THR A 314 -19.73 6.51 9.09
CA THR A 314 -20.04 5.10 9.32
C THR A 314 -20.16 4.80 10.81
N TYR A 315 -19.29 5.39 11.64
CA TYR A 315 -19.33 5.27 13.08
C TYR A 315 -20.66 5.78 13.65
N GLU A 316 -21.07 6.99 13.26
CA GLU A 316 -22.34 7.57 13.69
C GLU A 316 -23.53 6.68 13.30
N ARG A 317 -23.60 6.27 12.03
CA ARG A 317 -24.71 5.43 11.56
C ARG A 317 -24.72 4.05 12.22
N VAL A 318 -23.62 3.31 12.19
CA VAL A 318 -23.60 1.90 12.63
C VAL A 318 -23.53 1.77 14.14
N PHE A 319 -22.72 2.58 14.83
CA PHE A 319 -22.46 2.42 16.26
C PHE A 319 -23.37 3.29 17.15
N LEU A 320 -23.69 4.52 16.72
CA LEU A 320 -24.55 5.40 17.53
C LEU A 320 -26.03 5.18 17.23
N HIS A 321 -26.40 5.11 15.95
CA HIS A 321 -27.82 4.98 15.56
C HIS A 321 -28.26 3.54 15.31
N GLY A 322 -27.33 2.61 15.03
CA GLY A 322 -27.69 1.24 14.65
C GLY A 322 -28.27 1.13 13.24
N ASP A 323 -28.06 2.13 12.40
CA ASP A 323 -28.60 2.28 11.04
C ASP A 323 -27.75 1.52 10.01
N TRP A 324 -27.65 0.20 10.14
CA TRP A 324 -26.96 -0.68 9.19
C TRP A 324 -27.93 -1.68 8.56
N ASN A 325 -27.69 -2.02 7.30
CA ASN A 325 -28.52 -2.99 6.58
C ASN A 325 -27.65 -3.86 5.66
N THR A 326 -27.34 -5.06 6.14
CA THR A 326 -26.51 -6.04 5.42
C THR A 326 -27.06 -6.39 4.05
N ALA A 327 -28.38 -6.57 3.94
CA ALA A 327 -29.01 -6.97 2.67
C ALA A 327 -28.88 -5.86 1.62
N LEU A 328 -29.13 -4.61 2.02
CA LEU A 328 -28.94 -3.45 1.14
C LEU A 328 -27.48 -3.29 0.74
N ALA A 329 -26.55 -3.39 1.70
CA ALA A 329 -25.12 -3.27 1.45
C ALA A 329 -24.63 -4.35 0.46
N LEU A 330 -25.01 -5.62 0.66
CA LEU A 330 -24.68 -6.70 -0.26
C LEU A 330 -25.26 -6.48 -1.67
N PHE A 331 -26.52 -6.05 -1.75
CA PHE A 331 -27.19 -5.78 -3.02
C PHE A 331 -26.46 -4.68 -3.80
N LYS A 332 -26.17 -3.55 -3.16
CA LYS A 332 -25.48 -2.40 -3.79
C LYS A 332 -24.00 -2.66 -4.09
N LEU A 333 -23.35 -3.59 -3.38
CA LEU A 333 -21.96 -3.93 -3.66
C LEU A 333 -21.79 -4.86 -4.86
N PHE A 334 -22.68 -5.85 -5.01
CA PHE A 334 -22.45 -7.00 -5.88
C PHE A 334 -23.55 -7.26 -6.91
N VAL A 335 -24.79 -6.85 -6.65
CA VAL A 335 -25.94 -7.14 -7.52
C VAL A 335 -26.25 -5.95 -8.42
N ASP A 336 -26.41 -4.77 -7.82
CA ASP A 336 -26.75 -3.53 -8.53
C ASP A 336 -25.90 -2.35 -8.03
N PRO A 337 -24.57 -2.39 -8.26
CA PRO A 337 -23.73 -1.22 -8.02
C PRO A 337 -24.01 -0.15 -9.07
N PHE A 338 -23.98 1.13 -8.67
CA PHE A 338 -24.17 2.27 -9.58
C PHE A 338 -23.25 2.18 -10.81
N ASN A 339 -21.97 1.84 -10.60
CA ASN A 339 -21.08 1.47 -11.68
C ASN A 339 -20.14 0.32 -11.27
N PRO A 340 -20.30 -0.89 -11.83
CA PRO A 340 -19.53 -2.09 -11.46
C PRO A 340 -18.04 -2.00 -11.82
N ASN A 341 -17.66 -1.08 -12.71
CA ASN A 341 -16.26 -0.89 -13.13
C ASN A 341 -15.47 0.02 -12.16
N ARG A 342 -16.12 0.56 -11.12
CA ARG A 342 -15.52 1.44 -10.11
C ARG A 342 -15.64 0.82 -8.72
N ASN A 343 -15.09 1.50 -7.72
CA ASN A 343 -15.19 1.03 -6.34
C ASN A 343 -16.65 1.16 -5.83
N SER A 344 -17.39 0.04 -5.83
CA SER A 344 -18.80 0.01 -5.41
C SER A 344 -18.97 0.28 -3.91
N THR A 345 -17.95 -0.01 -3.11
CA THR A 345 -17.93 0.34 -1.68
C THR A 345 -18.02 1.84 -1.48
N MET A 346 -17.19 2.61 -2.18
CA MET A 346 -17.23 4.07 -2.03
C MET A 346 -18.53 4.65 -2.57
N GLN A 347 -19.10 4.07 -3.64
CA GLN A 347 -20.42 4.47 -4.13
C GLN A 347 -21.50 4.26 -3.07
N LEU A 348 -21.54 3.08 -2.44
CA LEU A 348 -22.48 2.80 -1.35
C LEU A 348 -22.30 3.79 -0.19
N LEU A 349 -21.06 3.97 0.30
CA LEU A 349 -20.81 4.84 1.44
C LEU A 349 -21.16 6.31 1.14
N MET A 350 -20.92 6.77 -0.08
CA MET A 350 -21.33 8.12 -0.51
C MET A 350 -22.86 8.23 -0.65
N GLU A 351 -23.55 7.22 -1.18
CA GLU A 351 -25.02 7.20 -1.27
C GLU A 351 -25.67 7.23 0.12
N LEU A 352 -25.04 6.60 1.11
CA LEU A 352 -25.52 6.60 2.50
C LEU A 352 -25.14 7.88 3.28
N GLY A 353 -24.03 8.54 2.90
CA GLY A 353 -23.51 9.71 3.60
C GLY A 353 -23.95 11.06 3.03
N LEU A 354 -24.46 11.09 1.79
CA LEU A 354 -24.85 12.30 1.07
C LEU A 354 -26.31 12.22 0.62
N PRO A 355 -26.95 13.37 0.31
CA PRO A 355 -28.19 13.37 -0.46
C PRO A 355 -28.01 12.61 -1.79
N VAL A 356 -28.96 11.73 -2.13
CA VAL A 356 -28.88 10.80 -3.28
C VAL A 356 -28.57 11.52 -4.60
N GLU A 357 -29.23 12.65 -4.86
CA GLU A 357 -29.01 13.46 -6.07
C GLU A 357 -27.56 13.94 -6.21
N ARG A 358 -26.95 14.34 -5.08
CA ARG A 358 -25.55 14.78 -5.03
C ARG A 358 -24.60 13.61 -5.20
N ALA A 359 -24.86 12.49 -4.54
CA ALA A 359 -24.06 11.28 -4.68
C ALA A 359 -24.01 10.84 -6.16
N HIS A 360 -25.17 10.76 -6.83
CA HIS A 360 -25.26 10.40 -8.24
C HIS A 360 -24.54 11.40 -9.16
N THR A 361 -24.70 12.70 -8.91
CA THR A 361 -23.97 13.75 -9.65
C THR A 361 -22.44 13.55 -9.52
N LEU A 362 -21.95 13.24 -8.33
CA LEU A 362 -20.53 12.98 -8.10
C LEU A 362 -20.07 11.67 -8.78
N PHE A 363 -20.93 10.65 -8.81
CA PHE A 363 -20.63 9.40 -9.51
C PHE A 363 -20.52 9.61 -11.03
N ASP A 364 -21.40 10.40 -11.62
CA ASP A 364 -21.35 10.74 -13.04
C ASP A 364 -20.06 11.50 -13.39
N LEU A 365 -19.63 12.40 -12.50
CA LEU A 365 -18.35 13.11 -12.61
C LEU A 365 -17.13 12.21 -12.33
N GLY A 366 -17.33 11.02 -11.77
CA GLY A 366 -16.27 10.10 -11.38
C GLY A 366 -15.44 10.55 -10.20
N VAL A 367 -16.03 11.33 -9.31
CA VAL A 367 -15.45 11.71 -8.03
C VAL A 367 -15.67 10.56 -7.04
N ALA A 368 -14.62 10.24 -6.28
CA ALA A 368 -14.68 9.29 -5.19
C ALA A 368 -14.00 9.88 -3.96
N TYR A 369 -14.59 9.69 -2.80
CA TYR A 369 -14.03 10.14 -1.51
C TYR A 369 -12.95 9.19 -1.02
N THR A 370 -12.26 9.59 0.05
CA THR A 370 -11.19 8.80 0.67
C THR A 370 -11.72 7.96 1.83
N GLY A 371 -11.32 6.69 1.88
CA GLY A 371 -11.75 5.74 2.92
C GLY A 371 -12.32 4.46 2.32
N GLY A 372 -13.03 3.68 3.13
CA GLY A 372 -13.79 2.50 2.71
C GLY A 372 -13.46 1.22 3.47
N TRP A 373 -12.26 1.14 4.05
CA TRP A 373 -11.91 0.14 5.07
C TRP A 373 -11.57 0.82 6.40
N PRO A 374 -12.14 0.44 7.55
CA PRO A 374 -12.99 -0.73 7.75
C PRO A 374 -14.50 -0.45 7.55
N GLU A 375 -14.88 0.74 7.07
CA GLU A 375 -16.28 1.21 6.93
C GLU A 375 -17.22 0.14 6.37
N ILE A 376 -16.87 -0.43 5.22
CA ILE A 376 -17.74 -1.37 4.52
C ILE A 376 -18.01 -2.65 5.31
N PHE A 377 -17.05 -3.07 6.13
CA PHE A 377 -17.23 -4.26 6.96
C PHE A 377 -18.24 -4.02 8.08
N PHE A 378 -18.33 -2.81 8.59
CA PHE A 378 -19.36 -2.44 9.57
C PHE A 378 -20.73 -2.20 8.94
N GLU A 379 -20.81 -1.71 7.69
CA GLU A 379 -22.09 -1.68 6.96
C GLU A 379 -22.60 -3.10 6.63
N LEU A 380 -21.69 -4.05 6.38
CA LEU A 380 -22.04 -5.45 6.10
C LEU A 380 -22.35 -6.27 7.34
N GLY A 381 -21.56 -6.13 8.41
CA GLY A 381 -21.65 -6.95 9.61
C GLY A 381 -22.22 -6.25 10.84
N GLY A 382 -22.64 -5.00 10.72
CA GLY A 382 -23.04 -4.18 11.87
C GLY A 382 -21.90 -3.95 12.86
N PRO A 383 -22.19 -3.45 14.08
CA PRO A 383 -21.19 -3.00 15.04
C PRO A 383 -20.36 -4.13 15.66
N VAL A 384 -20.83 -5.38 15.58
CA VAL A 384 -20.15 -6.56 16.17
C VAL A 384 -19.54 -7.44 15.10
N ASP A 385 -20.32 -7.96 14.15
CA ASP A 385 -19.79 -8.89 13.13
C ASP A 385 -18.85 -8.19 12.14
N GLY A 386 -18.93 -6.86 12.04
CA GLY A 386 -17.96 -6.05 11.31
C GLY A 386 -16.51 -6.27 11.79
N PHE A 387 -16.29 -6.49 13.10
CA PHE A 387 -14.96 -6.82 13.61
C PHE A 387 -14.48 -8.20 13.15
N VAL A 388 -15.37 -9.18 13.00
CA VAL A 388 -15.02 -10.50 12.47
C VAL A 388 -14.55 -10.37 11.02
N LEU A 389 -15.27 -9.60 10.20
CA LEU A 389 -14.87 -9.32 8.81
C LEU A 389 -13.52 -8.58 8.73
N VAL A 390 -13.28 -7.63 9.63
CA VAL A 390 -11.98 -6.95 9.75
C VAL A 390 -10.87 -7.94 10.07
N VAL A 391 -11.06 -8.84 11.04
CA VAL A 391 -10.07 -9.87 11.40
C VAL A 391 -9.81 -10.82 10.24
N LEU A 392 -10.84 -11.26 9.51
CA LEU A 392 -10.68 -12.10 8.32
C LEU A 392 -9.88 -11.38 7.23
N SER A 393 -10.16 -10.09 7.01
CA SER A 393 -9.40 -9.27 6.06
C SER A 393 -7.93 -9.11 6.47
N ALA A 394 -7.67 -8.95 7.78
CA ALA A 394 -6.34 -8.85 8.35
C ALA A 394 -5.53 -10.14 8.16
N VAL A 395 -6.15 -11.31 8.41
CA VAL A 395 -5.54 -12.63 8.18
C VAL A 395 -5.22 -12.84 6.71
N MET A 396 -6.19 -12.56 5.82
CA MET A 396 -5.98 -12.69 4.37
C MET A 396 -4.79 -11.84 3.91
N PHE A 397 -4.73 -10.60 4.37
CA PHE A 397 -3.65 -9.67 4.04
C PHE A 397 -2.28 -10.13 4.56
N SER A 398 -2.20 -10.46 5.85
CA SER A 398 -0.92 -10.81 6.48
C SER A 398 -0.36 -12.13 5.93
N GLU A 399 -1.21 -13.12 5.67
CA GLU A 399 -0.80 -14.38 5.06
C GLU A 399 -0.44 -14.20 3.58
N PHE A 400 -1.13 -13.33 2.85
CA PHE A 400 -0.75 -13.02 1.47
C PHE A 400 0.62 -12.32 1.40
N LEU A 401 0.90 -11.35 2.27
CA LEU A 401 2.21 -10.73 2.39
C LEU A 401 3.30 -11.72 2.79
N PHE A 402 2.98 -12.69 3.66
CA PHE A 402 3.91 -13.76 4.01
C PHE A 402 4.20 -14.68 2.82
N LEU A 403 3.18 -15.06 2.05
CA LEU A 403 3.33 -15.82 0.80
C LEU A 403 4.21 -15.08 -0.20
N LEU A 404 3.97 -13.79 -0.40
CA LEU A 404 4.77 -12.94 -1.28
C LEU A 404 6.23 -12.90 -0.82
N THR A 405 6.45 -12.70 0.48
CA THR A 405 7.79 -12.71 1.09
C THR A 405 8.50 -14.04 0.85
N ARG A 406 7.79 -15.16 1.04
CA ARG A 406 8.34 -16.49 0.72
C ARG A 406 8.73 -16.60 -0.75
N CYS A 407 7.90 -16.11 -1.68
CA CYS A 407 8.20 -16.17 -3.10
C CYS A 407 9.41 -15.32 -3.46
N VAL A 408 9.52 -14.10 -2.91
CA VAL A 408 10.69 -13.22 -3.12
C VAL A 408 11.96 -13.87 -2.59
N VAL A 409 11.96 -14.37 -1.35
CA VAL A 409 13.13 -14.99 -0.71
C VAL A 409 13.55 -16.26 -1.43
N GLN A 410 12.59 -17.03 -1.96
CA GLN A 410 12.86 -18.20 -2.79
C GLN A 410 13.18 -17.82 -4.25
N GLU A 411 13.35 -16.54 -4.60
CA GLU A 411 13.65 -16.08 -5.95
C GLU A 411 12.61 -16.53 -7.01
N ARG A 412 11.33 -16.67 -6.64
CA ARG A 412 10.24 -17.10 -7.54
C ARG A 412 9.75 -15.99 -8.45
N TYR A 413 10.59 -15.51 -9.37
CA TYR A 413 10.33 -14.30 -10.17
C TYR A 413 9.02 -14.38 -10.97
N ALA A 414 8.74 -15.51 -11.62
CA ALA A 414 7.51 -15.70 -12.41
C ALA A 414 6.28 -15.67 -11.50
N THR A 415 6.31 -16.42 -10.40
CA THR A 415 5.25 -16.35 -9.38
C THR A 415 5.05 -14.93 -8.86
N CYS A 416 6.13 -14.22 -8.48
CA CYS A 416 6.06 -12.85 -7.97
C CYS A 416 5.40 -11.90 -8.99
N PHE A 417 5.73 -12.03 -10.28
CA PHE A 417 5.10 -11.27 -11.35
C PHE A 417 3.58 -11.44 -11.36
N PHE A 418 3.09 -12.69 -11.32
CA PHE A 418 1.65 -12.95 -11.34
C PHE A 418 0.94 -12.72 -9.99
N LEU A 419 1.67 -12.71 -8.87
CA LEU A 419 1.12 -12.33 -7.56
C LEU A 419 0.96 -10.81 -7.41
N THR A 420 1.70 -9.98 -8.15
CA THR A 420 1.69 -8.52 -7.97
C THR A 420 0.32 -7.88 -8.24
N PRO A 421 -0.48 -8.31 -9.24
CA PRO A 421 -1.84 -7.81 -9.42
C PRO A 421 -2.79 -8.21 -8.30
N ILE A 422 -2.56 -9.38 -7.68
CA ILE A 422 -3.35 -9.85 -6.54
C ILE A 422 -2.96 -9.07 -5.28
N LEU A 423 -1.67 -8.77 -5.11
CA LEU A 423 -1.17 -7.85 -4.09
C LEU A 423 -1.91 -6.52 -4.19
N TYR A 424 -1.93 -5.91 -5.38
CA TYR A 424 -2.61 -4.64 -5.59
C TYR A 424 -4.10 -4.70 -5.18
N ALA A 425 -4.84 -5.76 -5.56
CA ALA A 425 -6.24 -5.92 -5.17
C ALA A 425 -6.41 -6.07 -3.64
N VAL A 426 -5.58 -6.90 -3.02
CA VAL A 426 -5.55 -7.10 -1.56
C VAL A 426 -5.23 -5.79 -0.84
N GLU A 427 -4.32 -4.99 -1.38
CA GLU A 427 -3.94 -3.71 -0.79
C GLU A 427 -5.02 -2.64 -0.93
N VAL A 428 -5.61 -2.52 -2.14
CA VAL A 428 -6.70 -1.59 -2.41
C VAL A 428 -7.92 -1.93 -1.58
N ASN A 429 -8.17 -3.21 -1.27
CA ASN A 429 -9.21 -3.59 -0.32
C ASN A 429 -8.96 -3.02 1.09
N LEU A 430 -7.74 -3.13 1.63
CA LEU A 430 -7.40 -2.56 2.94
C LEU A 430 -7.28 -1.03 2.96
N ALA A 431 -7.02 -0.42 1.81
CA ALA A 431 -6.90 1.03 1.69
C ALA A 431 -8.23 1.73 1.36
N SER A 432 -9.14 1.05 0.67
CA SER A 432 -10.35 1.67 0.11
C SER A 432 -11.62 0.83 0.21
N GLY A 433 -11.54 -0.33 0.86
CA GLY A 433 -12.66 -1.25 1.03
C GLY A 433 -13.20 -1.84 -0.28
N MET A 434 -12.46 -1.79 -1.39
CA MET A 434 -12.95 -2.17 -2.72
C MET A 434 -13.20 -3.69 -2.85
N LEU A 435 -14.30 -4.19 -2.28
CA LEU A 435 -14.60 -5.62 -2.23
C LEU A 435 -14.97 -6.21 -3.58
N ASN A 436 -15.56 -5.41 -4.48
CA ASN A 436 -15.94 -5.87 -5.81
C ASN A 436 -14.73 -6.30 -6.66
N SER A 437 -13.50 -5.87 -6.33
CA SER A 437 -12.30 -6.34 -7.03
C SER A 437 -12.13 -7.86 -6.96
N PHE A 438 -12.59 -8.51 -5.89
CA PHE A 438 -12.46 -9.96 -5.72
C PHE A 438 -13.45 -10.77 -6.56
N VAL A 439 -14.58 -10.19 -6.95
CA VAL A 439 -15.65 -10.89 -7.68
C VAL A 439 -15.51 -10.73 -9.20
N GLN A 440 -14.70 -9.76 -9.66
CA GLN A 440 -14.45 -9.56 -11.08
C GLN A 440 -13.79 -10.79 -11.74
N LEU A 441 -14.31 -11.18 -12.90
CA LEU A 441 -13.78 -12.30 -13.70
C LEU A 441 -12.29 -12.11 -14.03
N THR A 442 -11.86 -10.87 -14.26
CA THR A 442 -10.47 -10.51 -14.53
C THR A 442 -9.56 -10.82 -13.33
N PHE A 443 -10.02 -10.57 -12.11
CA PHE A 443 -9.29 -10.95 -10.89
C PHE A 443 -9.22 -12.46 -10.75
N MET A 444 -10.33 -13.18 -10.91
CA MET A 444 -10.36 -14.64 -10.81
C MET A 444 -9.44 -15.30 -11.85
N THR A 445 -9.38 -14.74 -13.05
CA THR A 445 -8.45 -15.19 -14.10
C THR A 445 -6.99 -14.97 -13.68
N LYS A 446 -6.65 -13.77 -13.18
CA LYS A 446 -5.29 -13.46 -12.66
C LYS A 446 -4.91 -14.38 -11.52
N LEU A 447 -5.83 -14.67 -10.59
CA LEU A 447 -5.64 -15.60 -9.49
C LEU A 447 -5.40 -17.03 -9.98
N GLY A 448 -6.21 -17.52 -10.92
CA GLY A 448 -6.04 -18.84 -11.52
C GLY A 448 -4.67 -19.00 -12.22
N VAL A 449 -4.25 -17.99 -12.98
CA VAL A 449 -2.93 -17.97 -13.63
C VAL A 449 -1.80 -17.93 -12.60
N ALA A 450 -1.93 -17.11 -11.54
CA ALA A 450 -0.93 -17.05 -10.47
C ALA A 450 -0.77 -18.40 -9.74
N ILE A 451 -1.87 -19.09 -9.45
CA ILE A 451 -1.85 -20.44 -8.85
C ILE A 451 -1.19 -21.43 -9.81
N PHE A 452 -1.56 -21.40 -11.10
CA PHE A 452 -0.97 -22.26 -12.12
C PHE A 452 0.54 -22.08 -12.21
N VAL A 453 1.02 -20.83 -12.28
CA VAL A 453 2.45 -20.49 -12.34
C VAL A 453 3.16 -20.89 -11.05
N TYR A 454 2.54 -20.68 -9.88
CA TYR A 454 3.09 -21.11 -8.60
C TYR A 454 3.38 -22.60 -8.55
N VAL A 455 2.44 -23.42 -9.04
CA VAL A 455 2.58 -24.88 -9.10
C VAL A 455 3.62 -25.30 -10.15
N LEU A 456 3.58 -24.70 -11.34
CA LEU A 456 4.49 -25.03 -12.43
C LEU A 456 5.94 -24.68 -12.08
N GLU A 457 6.17 -23.49 -11.52
CA GLU A 457 7.49 -23.06 -11.07
C GLU A 457 7.99 -23.95 -9.93
N GLY A 458 7.11 -24.34 -9.01
CA GLY A 458 7.44 -25.30 -7.93
C GLY A 458 7.89 -26.67 -8.47
N ARG A 459 7.15 -27.22 -9.44
CA ARG A 459 7.50 -28.51 -10.09
C ARG A 459 8.80 -28.41 -10.88
N TRP A 460 8.98 -27.33 -11.63
CA TRP A 460 10.22 -27.09 -12.39
C TRP A 460 11.43 -27.04 -11.47
N ARG A 461 11.37 -26.30 -10.36
CA ARG A 461 12.44 -26.23 -9.35
C ARG A 461 12.74 -27.58 -8.73
N ALA A 462 11.72 -28.35 -8.35
CA ALA A 462 11.91 -29.68 -7.78
C ALA A 462 12.65 -30.61 -8.76
N ARG A 463 12.33 -30.55 -10.06
CA ARG A 463 13.04 -31.30 -11.11
C ARG A 463 14.50 -30.86 -11.25
N VAL A 464 14.77 -29.56 -11.25
CA VAL A 464 16.13 -29.03 -11.32
C VAL A 464 16.95 -29.52 -10.13
N ILE A 465 16.45 -29.37 -8.91
CA ILE A 465 17.14 -29.82 -7.69
C ILE A 465 17.43 -31.33 -7.74
N ALA A 466 16.45 -32.15 -8.13
CA ALA A 466 16.62 -33.60 -8.24
C ALA A 466 17.65 -33.99 -9.31
N SER A 467 17.67 -33.28 -10.45
CA SER A 467 18.64 -33.55 -11.52
C SER A 467 20.07 -33.24 -11.08
N THR A 468 20.28 -32.19 -10.29
CA THR A 468 21.62 -31.83 -9.81
C THR A 468 22.09 -32.74 -8.69
N SER A 469 21.23 -33.17 -7.76
CA SER A 469 21.63 -34.12 -6.71
C SER A 469 22.13 -35.43 -7.31
N LEU A 470 21.45 -35.94 -8.34
CA LEU A 470 21.86 -37.13 -9.10
C LEU A 470 23.23 -36.98 -9.77
N GLN A 471 23.55 -35.80 -10.32
CA GLN A 471 24.88 -35.54 -10.89
C GLN A 471 25.97 -35.44 -9.83
N THR A 472 25.66 -34.85 -8.67
CA THR A 472 26.61 -34.69 -7.57
C THR A 472 26.96 -36.05 -6.96
N ASP A 473 25.98 -36.94 -6.80
CA ASP A 473 26.18 -38.31 -6.33
C ASP A 473 26.97 -39.16 -7.34
N ARG A 474 26.73 -39.00 -8.64
CA ARG A 474 27.56 -39.68 -9.66
C ARG A 474 29.00 -39.17 -9.65
N ALA A 475 29.22 -37.87 -9.48
CA ALA A 475 30.56 -37.29 -9.44
C ALA A 475 31.34 -37.67 -8.17
N THR A 476 30.67 -37.84 -7.03
CA THR A 476 31.30 -38.32 -5.79
C THR A 476 31.61 -39.82 -5.83
N VAL A 477 30.75 -40.62 -6.46
CA VAL A 477 31.02 -42.05 -6.72
C VAL A 477 32.20 -42.21 -7.69
N LEU A 478 32.22 -41.49 -8.81
CA LEU A 478 33.35 -41.50 -9.76
C LEU A 478 34.66 -41.01 -9.12
N LYS A 479 34.62 -40.01 -8.23
CA LYS A 479 35.82 -39.59 -7.49
C LYS A 479 36.34 -40.69 -6.55
N ARG A 480 35.46 -41.43 -5.87
CA ARG A 480 35.85 -42.57 -5.02
C ARG A 480 36.43 -43.74 -5.81
N GLU A 481 36.02 -43.93 -7.06
CA GLU A 481 36.56 -44.99 -7.93
C GLU A 481 37.91 -44.61 -8.57
N VAL A 482 38.21 -43.31 -8.69
CA VAL A 482 39.42 -42.81 -9.40
C VAL A 482 40.57 -42.44 -8.45
N THR A 483 40.33 -42.25 -7.15
CA THR A 483 41.40 -42.12 -6.15
C THR A 483 41.48 -43.38 -5.27
N PRO A 484 42.48 -44.26 -5.47
CA PRO A 484 42.73 -45.40 -4.59
C PRO A 484 43.21 -45.00 -3.19
#